data_AF-A0A554JP62-F1
#
_entry.id   AF-A0A554JP62-F1
#
_cell.length_a   1.000
_cell.length_b   1.000
_cell.length_c   1.000
_cell.angle_alpha   90.00
_cell.angle_beta   90.00
_cell.angle_gamma   90.00
#
_symmetry.space_group_name_H-M   'P 1'
#
loop_
_entity.id
_entity.type
_entity.pdbx_description
1 polymer ?
#
loop_
_entity_poly.entity_id
_entity_poly.type
_entity_poly.pdbx_seq_one_letter_code
_entity_poly.pdbx_strand_id
1 'polypeptide(L)' 'MTTKTDAELAKLLADTRGELRTVRFSAAGARAKDSNAPRKLRATIARILTETHARMHAA' A
#
# COMPACT_ATOMS: atom_id res chain seq x y z
N MET A 1 -3.65 -10.36 -5.23
CA MET A 1 -2.60 -9.61 -5.94
C MET A 1 -2.27 -10.26 -7.28
N THR A 2 -2.43 -11.57 -7.38
CA THR A 2 -2.25 -12.41 -8.58
C THR A 2 -3.03 -11.98 -9.84
N THR A 3 -4.14 -11.25 -9.72
CA THR A 3 -4.92 -10.78 -10.87
C THR A 3 -4.42 -9.47 -11.50
N LYS A 4 -3.44 -8.80 -10.87
CA LYS A 4 -2.90 -7.52 -11.34
C LYS A 4 -1.63 -7.72 -12.17
N THR A 5 -1.47 -6.91 -13.21
CA THR A 5 -0.22 -6.83 -13.98
C THR A 5 0.89 -6.13 -13.18
N ASP A 6 2.14 -6.27 -13.61
CA ASP A 6 3.27 -5.62 -12.91
C ASP A 6 3.18 -4.09 -12.92
N ALA A 7 2.71 -3.51 -14.04
CA ALA A 7 2.46 -2.08 -14.14
C ALA A 7 1.36 -1.61 -13.17
N GLU A 8 0.30 -2.40 -13.01
CA GLU A 8 -0.76 -2.12 -12.05
C GLU A 8 -0.29 -2.24 -10.60
N LEU A 9 0.60 -3.19 -10.30
CA LEU A 9 1.21 -3.33 -8.98
C LEU A 9 2.11 -2.14 -8.66
N ALA A 10 2.91 -1.68 -9.62
CA ALA A 10 3.76 -0.50 -9.46
C ALA A 10 2.95 0.78 -9.19
N LYS A 11 1.87 1.00 -9.97
CA LYS A 11 0.95 2.12 -9.76
C LYS A 11 0.27 2.03 -8.39
N LEU A 12 -0.28 0.86 -8.06
CA LEU A 12 -0.94 0.62 -6.78
C LEU A 12 -0.01 0.87 -5.59
N LEU A 13 1.27 0.49 -5.70
CA LEU A 13 2.28 0.74 -4.68
C LEU A 13 2.51 2.24 -4.47
N ALA A 14 2.64 3.02 -5.55
CA ALA A 14 2.82 4.46 -5.49
C ALA A 14 1.61 5.15 -4.84
N ASP A 15 0.40 4.81 -5.30
CA ASP A 15 -0.85 5.38 -4.80
C ASP A 15 -1.03 5.07 -3.30
N THR A 16 -0.84 3.81 -2.89
CA THR A 16 -0.99 3.38 -1.49
C THR A 16 0.02 4.07 -0.57
N ARG A 17 1.26 4.32 -1.05
CA ARG A 17 2.28 5.08 -0.30
C ARG A 17 1.89 6.56 -0.16
N GLY A 18 1.34 7.16 -1.20
CA GLY A 18 0.80 8.53 -1.17
C GLY A 18 -0.37 8.67 -0.18
N GLU A 19 -1.28 7.72 -0.18
CA GLU A 19 -2.40 7.67 0.76
C GLU A 19 -1.91 7.52 2.21
N LEU A 20 -0.95 6.61 2.46
CA LEU A 20 -0.37 6.46 3.80
C LEU A 20 0.28 7.76 4.30
N ARG A 21 0.94 8.52 3.41
CA ARG A 21 1.48 9.84 3.75
C ARG A 21 0.35 10.80 4.13
N THR A 22 -0.69 10.87 3.32
CA THR A 22 -1.86 11.73 3.58
C THR A 22 -2.50 11.41 4.93
N VAL A 23 -2.73 10.12 5.23
CA VAL A 23 -3.31 9.67 6.51
C VAL A 23 -2.43 10.05 7.70
N ARG A 24 -1.10 10.00 7.56
CA ARG A 24 -0.17 10.41 8.63
C ARG A 24 -0.29 11.91 8.92
N PHE A 25 -0.44 12.74 7.89
CA PHE A 25 -0.59 14.19 8.06
C PHE A 25 -2.00 14.59 8.49
N SER A 26 -3.05 13.92 8.00
CA SER A 26 -4.42 14.22 8.41
C SER A 26 -4.69 13.88 9.87
N ALA A 27 -4.00 12.86 10.41
CA ALA A 27 -4.08 12.51 11.83
C ALA A 27 -3.38 13.53 12.76
N ALA A 28 -2.55 14.43 12.23
CA ALA A 28 -1.79 15.39 13.03
C ALA A 28 -2.63 16.57 13.56
N GLY A 29 -3.88 16.73 13.12
CA GLY A 29 -4.78 17.80 13.57
C GLY A 29 -6.04 17.36 14.30
N ALA A 30 -6.42 16.09 14.20
CA ALA A 30 -7.59 15.51 14.86
C ALA A 30 -7.54 13.97 14.83
N ARG A 31 -8.36 13.31 15.64
CA ARG A 31 -8.50 11.84 15.59
C ARG A 31 -8.99 11.43 14.20
N ALA A 32 -8.22 10.58 13.51
CA ALA A 32 -8.61 10.03 12.23
C ALA A 32 -9.93 9.24 12.37
N LYS A 33 -10.85 9.42 11.39
CA LYS A 33 -12.15 8.74 11.36
C LYS A 33 -12.01 7.21 11.34
N ASP A 34 -11.05 6.69 10.58
CA ASP A 34 -10.64 5.27 10.63
C ASP A 34 -9.23 5.17 11.24
N SER A 35 -9.15 4.83 12.52
CA SER A 35 -7.88 4.61 13.22
C SER A 35 -7.10 3.41 12.70
N ASN A 36 -7.76 2.48 11.99
CA ASN A 36 -7.12 1.30 11.42
C ASN A 36 -6.56 1.54 10.01
N ALA A 37 -6.86 2.67 9.37
CA ALA A 37 -6.41 2.98 8.02
C ALA A 37 -4.88 2.84 7.83
N PRO A 38 -4.01 3.38 8.72
CA PRO A 38 -2.56 3.21 8.57
C PRO A 38 -2.12 1.75 8.57
N ARG A 39 -2.74 0.90 9.41
CA ARG A 39 -2.43 -0.53 9.48
C ARG A 39 -2.83 -1.24 8.19
N LYS A 40 -4.05 -0.98 7.68
CA LYS A 40 -4.56 -1.57 6.43
C LYS A 40 -3.68 -1.18 5.23
N LEU A 41 -3.27 0.08 5.15
CA LEU A 41 -2.39 0.57 4.08
C LEU A 41 -1.02 -0.10 4.12
N ARG A 42 -0.38 -0.18 5.29
CA ARG A 42 0.91 -0.89 5.44
C ARG A 42 0.82 -2.37 5.06
N ALA A 43 -0.24 -3.06 5.48
CA ALA A 43 -0.46 -4.47 5.11
C ALA A 43 -0.69 -4.65 3.60
N THR A 44 -1.28 -3.65 2.94
CA THR A 44 -1.47 -3.67 1.49
C THR A 44 -0.15 -3.44 0.76
N ILE A 45 0.67 -2.48 1.21
CA ILE A 45 2.04 -2.28 0.70
C ILE A 45 2.87 -3.57 0.81
N ALA A 46 2.85 -4.22 1.99
CA ALA A 46 3.57 -5.47 2.20
C ALA A 46 3.14 -6.56 1.20
N ARG A 47 1.83 -6.75 1.02
CA ARG A 47 1.29 -7.73 0.05
C ARG A 47 1.73 -7.44 -1.39
N ILE A 48 1.79 -6.17 -1.79
CA ILE A 48 2.27 -5.79 -3.13
C ILE A 48 3.75 -6.14 -3.27
N LEU A 49 4.58 -5.76 -2.28
CA LEU A 49 6.02 -6.04 -2.30
C LEU A 49 6.32 -7.54 -2.31
N THR A 50 5.57 -8.33 -1.54
CA THR A 50 5.69 -9.79 -1.55
C THR A 50 5.37 -10.37 -2.92
N GLU A 51 4.28 -9.94 -3.55
CA GLU A 51 3.92 -10.39 -4.89
C GLU A 51 4.99 -10.02 -5.91
N THR A 52 5.46 -8.76 -5.92
CA THR A 52 6.50 -8.32 -6.86
C THR A 52 7.80 -9.09 -6.67
N HIS A 53 8.18 -9.37 -5.42
CA HIS A 53 9.36 -10.17 -5.11
C HIS A 53 9.19 -11.63 -5.55
N ALA A 54 8.03 -12.23 -5.30
CA ALA A 54 7.74 -13.58 -5.75
C ALA A 54 7.83 -13.71 -7.27
N ARG A 55 7.31 -12.73 -8.04
CA ARG A 55 7.42 -12.71 -9.50
C ARG A 55 8.86 -12.58 -9.99
N MET A 56 9.66 -11.74 -9.35
CA MET A 56 11.07 -11.53 -9.71
C MET A 56 11.93 -12.78 -9.49
N HIS A 57 11.60 -13.61 -8.49
CA HIS A 57 12.37 -14.81 -8.15
C HIS A 57 11.76 -16.13 -8.66
N ALA A 58 10.56 -16.10 -9.23
CA ALA A 58 9.92 -17.26 -9.86
C ALA A 58 10.27 -17.41 -11.35
N ALA A 59 11.01 -16.44 -11.92
CA ALA A 59 11.58 -16.48 -13.26
C ALA A 59 13.04 -16.97 -13.22
#